data_AF-A0A3C1MY33-F1
#
_entry.id   AF-A0A3C1MY33-F1
#
_cell.length_a   1.000
_cell.length_b   1.000
_cell.length_c   1.000
_cell.angle_alpha   90.00
_cell.angle_beta   90.00
_cell.angle_gamma   90.00
#
_symmetry.space_group_name_H-M   'P 1'
#
loop_
_entity.id
_entity.type
_entity.pdbx_description
1 polymer ?
#
loop_
_entity_poly.entity_id
_entity_poly.type
_entity_poly.pdbx_seq_one_letter_code
_entity_poly.pdbx_strand_id
1 'polypeptide(L)' 'GDLEAVALSQATGNRLGGLPYTVVVDRSGKIVATELGGLTGAKLEALIKPLLSAAPSK' A
#
# COMPACT_ATOMS: atom_id res chain seq x y z
N GLY A 1 7.61 17.12 -7.54
CA GLY A 1 6.17 17.12 -7.89
C GLY A 1 5.77 15.80 -8.51
N ASP A 2 5.70 15.71 -9.84
CA ASP A 2 5.18 14.50 -10.51
C ASP A 2 6.24 13.39 -10.68
N LEU A 3 7.48 13.75 -10.99
CA LEU A 3 8.55 12.76 -11.19
C LEU A 3 8.91 12.00 -9.91
N GLU A 4 8.88 12.68 -8.76
CA GLU A 4 9.12 12.06 -7.45
C GLU A 4 7.98 11.13 -7.04
N ALA A 5 6.73 11.50 -7.34
CA ALA A 5 5.57 10.64 -7.10
C ALA A 5 5.63 9.38 -7.97
N VAL A 6 6.02 9.51 -9.24
CA VAL A 6 6.26 8.37 -10.13
C VAL A 6 7.39 7.51 -9.60
N ALA A 7 8.54 8.09 -9.22
CA ALA A 7 9.66 7.35 -8.67
C ALA A 7 9.29 6.60 -7.38
N LEU A 8 8.53 7.22 -6.48
CA LEU A 8 8.03 6.58 -5.27
C LEU A 8 7.06 5.44 -5.59
N SER A 9 6.13 5.64 -6.52
CA SER A 9 5.19 4.60 -6.95
C SER A 9 5.94 3.39 -7.54
N GLN A 10 6.95 3.64 -8.36
CA GLN A 10 7.82 2.62 -8.94
C GLN A 10 8.61 1.85 -7.86
N ALA A 11 9.23 2.58 -6.93
CA ALA A 11 10.01 2.01 -5.82
C ALA A 11 9.16 1.17 -4.85
N THR A 12 7.86 1.47 -4.73
CA THR A 12 6.93 0.76 -3.86
C THR A 12 6.21 -0.41 -4.52
N GLY A 13 6.42 -0.63 -5.83
CA GLY A 13 5.96 -1.82 -6.54
C GLY A 13 5.16 -1.56 -7.83
N ASN A 14 4.84 -0.32 -8.17
CA ASN A 14 4.13 0.03 -9.39
C ASN A 14 5.04 0.06 -10.63
N ARG A 15 5.73 -1.05 -10.90
CA ARG A 15 6.75 -1.17 -11.97
C ARG A 15 6.27 -0.70 -13.35
N LEU A 16 4.99 -0.91 -13.62
CA LEU A 16 4.34 -0.62 -14.89
C LEU A 16 3.68 0.77 -14.93
N GLY A 17 3.69 1.53 -13.83
CA GLY A 17 3.07 2.85 -13.75
C GLY A 17 1.55 2.84 -13.90
N GLY A 18 0.90 1.71 -13.60
CA GLY A 18 -0.55 1.59 -13.75
C GLY A 18 -1.30 2.33 -12.65
N LEU A 19 -2.53 2.77 -12.96
CA LEU A 19 -3.36 3.55 -12.04
C LEU A 19 -4.81 3.04 -12.02
N PRO A 20 -5.55 3.24 -10.91
CA PRO A 20 -5.05 3.69 -9.61
C PRO A 20 -4.13 2.65 -8.96
N TYR A 21 -3.26 3.10 -8.04
CA TYR A 21 -2.32 2.24 -7.32
C TYR A 21 -2.38 2.53 -5.82
N THR A 22 -2.46 1.49 -5.01
CA THR A 22 -2.53 1.58 -3.54
C THR A 22 -1.42 0.75 -2.91
N VAL A 23 -0.77 1.30 -1.89
CA VAL A 23 0.22 0.61 -1.06
C VAL A 23 -0.30 0.57 0.37
N VAL A 24 -0.22 -0.60 1.00
CA VAL A 24 -0.57 -0.79 2.42
C VAL A 24 0.72 -1.05 3.20
N VAL A 25 0.97 -0.23 4.21
CA VAL A 25 2.16 -0.28 5.06
C VAL A 25 1.73 -0.56 6.50
N ASP A 26 2.42 -1.48 7.18
CA ASP A 26 2.18 -1.78 8.58
C ASP A 26 2.89 -0.79 9.54
N ARG A 27 2.69 -0.96 10.85
CA ARG A 27 3.26 -0.08 11.89
C ARG A 27 4.79 -0.13 11.97
N SER A 28 5.43 -1.15 11.40
CA SER A 28 6.90 -1.25 11.32
C SER A 28 7.47 -0.57 10.07
N GLY A 29 6.62 0.03 9.23
CA GLY A 29 7.03 0.63 7.97
C GLY A 29 7.19 -0.39 6.83
N LYS A 30 6.75 -1.65 7.03
CA LYS A 30 6.85 -2.69 6.01
C LYS A 30 5.65 -2.63 5.08
N ILE A 31 5.90 -2.70 3.77
CA ILE A 31 4.84 -2.91 2.77
C ILE A 31 4.28 -4.33 2.94
N VAL A 32 2.99 -4.41 3.24
CA VAL A 32 2.28 -5.68 3.46
C VAL A 32 1.32 -6.03 2.33
N ALA A 33 0.92 -5.04 1.51
CA ALA A 33 0.16 -5.29 0.29
C ALA A 33 0.33 -4.14 -0.72
N THR A 34 0.13 -4.47 -2.00
CA THR A 34 0.06 -3.51 -3.10
C THR A 34 -1.10 -3.88 -4.01
N GLU A 35 -1.86 -2.90 -4.47
CA GLU A 35 -3.05 -3.10 -5.30
C GLU A 35 -2.98 -2.22 -6.54
N LEU A 36 -3.11 -2.84 -7.71
CA LEU A 36 -3.19 -2.16 -8.99
C LEU A 36 -4.62 -2.24 -9.53
N GLY A 37 -5.19 -1.09 -9.88
CA GLY A 37 -6.58 -0.97 -10.28
C GLY A 37 -7.51 -0.63 -9.10
N GLY A 38 -8.81 -0.63 -9.38
CA GLY A 38 -9.84 -0.29 -8.39
C GLY A 38 -9.83 -1.25 -7.19
N LEU A 39 -9.92 -0.69 -5.99
CA LEU A 39 -9.95 -1.43 -4.72
C LEU A 39 -11.33 -1.33 -4.07
N THR A 40 -11.95 -2.48 -3.77
CA THR A 40 -13.24 -2.52 -3.07
C THR A 40 -13.05 -2.28 -1.58
N GLY A 41 -14.07 -1.71 -0.92
CA GLY A 41 -14.04 -1.51 0.54
C GLY A 41 -13.85 -2.81 1.32
N ALA A 42 -14.52 -3.89 0.91
CA ALA A 42 -14.36 -5.20 1.56
C ALA A 42 -12.92 -5.74 1.46
N LYS A 43 -12.26 -5.57 0.31
CA LYS A 43 -10.86 -5.98 0.13
C LYS A 43 -9.93 -5.09 0.95
N LEU A 44 -10.15 -3.78 0.97
CA LEU A 44 -9.39 -2.87 1.82
C LEU A 44 -9.53 -3.22 3.31
N GLU A 45 -10.74 -3.48 3.79
CA GLU A 45 -10.99 -3.87 5.18
C GLU A 45 -10.26 -5.16 5.56
N ALA A 46 -10.25 -6.16 4.66
CA ALA A 46 -9.53 -7.41 4.88
C ALA A 46 -8.01 -7.21 4.98
N LEU A 47 -7.45 -6.24 4.24
CA LEU A 47 -6.03 -5.88 4.32
C LEU A 47 -5.69 -5.10 5.60
N ILE A 48 -6.58 -4.19 6.03
CA ILE A 48 -6.28 -3.24 7.11
C ILE A 48 -6.61 -3.80 8.50
N LYS A 49 -7.74 -4.49 8.69
CA LYS A 49 -8.19 -4.95 10.02
C LYS A 49 -7.12 -5.76 10.78
N PRO A 50 -6.37 -6.69 10.15
CA PRO A 50 -5.31 -7.43 10.83
C PRO A 50 -4.16 -6.55 11.35
N LEU A 51 -3.93 -5.39 10.74
CA LEU A 51 -2.85 -4.47 11.11
C LEU A 51 -3.21 -3.60 12.32
N LEU A 52 -4.50 -3.51 12.67
CA LEU A 52 -4.96 -2.65 13.76
C LEU A 52 -4.77 -3.27 15.15
N SER A 53 -4.81 -4.60 15.24
CA SER A 53 -4.68 -5.36 16.49
C SER A 53 -3.23 -5.67 16.87
N ALA A 54 -2.27 -5.58 15.93
CA ALA A 54 -0.86 -5.78 16.21
C ALA A 54 -0.30 -4.59 17.03
N ALA A 55 -0.14 -4.77 18.34
CA ALA A 55 0.54 -3.80 19.20
C ALA A 55 1.94 -3.47 18.64
N PRO A 56 2.40 -2.20 18.70
CA PRO A 56 3.73 -1.85 18.24
C PRO A 56 4.77 -2.65 19.02
N SER A 57 5.65 -3.35 18.32
CA SER A 57 6.88 -3.89 18.91
C SER A 57 7.67 -2.70 19.46
N LYS A 58 7.88 -2.69 20.78
CA LYS A 58 8.74 -1.71 21.46
C LYS A 58 10.16 -1.75 20.93
#